data_AF-A0A8I2C786-F1
#
_entry.id   AF-A0A8I2C786-F1
#
_cell.length_a   1.000
_cell.length_b   1.000
_cell.length_c   1.000
_cell.angle_alpha   90.00
_cell.angle_beta   90.00
_cell.angle_gamma   90.00
#
_symmetry.space_group_name_H-M   'P 1'
#
loop_
_entity.id
_entity.type
_entity.pdbx_description
1 polymer ?
#
loop_
_entity_poly.entity_id
_entity_poly.type
_entity_poly.pdbx_seq_one_letter_code
_entity_poly.pdbx_strand_id
1 'polypeptide(L)' 'MSGYDIFAWIVLVILLASAIGVFCIAGWLPGHIAKSRNHPYVQAVTVAGWVTLLFGFALWPIALIWAYVDVPQRKSGAV' A
#
# COMPACT_ATOMS: atom_id res chain seq x y z
N MET A 1 11.61 -9.33 -36.42
CA MET A 1 12.06 -8.62 -35.21
C MET A 1 13.53 -8.91 -35.02
N SER A 2 14.33 -7.88 -34.80
CA SER A 2 15.77 -8.03 -34.55
C SER A 2 16.00 -8.73 -33.20
N GLY A 3 17.20 -9.30 -32.98
CA GLY A 3 17.55 -9.88 -31.68
C GLY A 3 17.50 -8.84 -30.54
N TYR A 4 17.80 -7.57 -30.85
CA TYR A 4 17.66 -6.47 -29.90
C TYR A 4 16.20 -6.17 -29.54
N ASP A 5 15.28 -6.29 -30.50
CA ASP A 5 13.85 -6.09 -30.24
C ASP A 5 13.32 -7.14 -29.26
N ILE A 6 13.72 -8.41 -29.44
CA ILE A 6 13.33 -9.52 -28.56
C ILE A 6 13.87 -9.28 -27.14
N PHE A 7 15.15 -8.91 -27.03
CA PHE A 7 15.77 -8.59 -25.75
C PHE A 7 15.07 -7.42 -25.05
N ALA A 8 14.77 -6.34 -25.78
CA ALA A 8 14.06 -5.17 -25.26
C ALA A 8 12.67 -5.55 -24.72
N TRP A 9 11.92 -6.40 -25.42
CA TRP A 9 10.62 -6.89 -24.96
C TRP A 9 10.71 -7.69 -23.66
N ILE A 10 11.70 -8.58 -23.54
CA ILE A 10 11.91 -9.35 -22.30
C ILE A 10 12.16 -8.40 -21.13
N VAL A 11 13.08 -7.45 -21.30
CA VAL A 11 13.41 -6.45 -20.26
C VAL A 11 12.19 -5.62 -19.90
N LEU A 12 11.41 -5.18 -20.91
CA LEU A 12 10.21 -4.38 -20.70
C LEU A 12 9.15 -5.13 -19.89
N VAL A 13 8.93 -6.41 -20.18
CA VAL A 13 7.98 -7.25 -19.44
C VAL A 13 8.43 -7.42 -17.99
N ILE A 14 9.71 -7.68 -17.74
CA ILE A 14 10.26 -7.80 -16.38
C ILE A 14 10.11 -6.48 -15.63
N LEU A 15 10.44 -5.35 -16.26
CA LEU A 15 10.31 -4.03 -15.67
C LEU A 15 8.85 -3.73 -15.30
N LEU A 16 7.92 -4.05 -16.20
CA LEU A 16 6.49 -3.85 -15.96
C LEU A 16 5.98 -4.74 -14.82
N ALA A 17 6.35 -6.01 -14.81
CA ALA A 17 5.99 -6.94 -13.74
C ALA A 17 6.55 -6.48 -12.38
N SER A 18 7.80 -6.02 -12.35
CA SER A 18 8.44 -5.47 -11.15
C SER A 18 7.75 -4.21 -10.66
N ALA A 19 7.43 -3.28 -11.56
CA ALA A 19 6.71 -2.04 -11.23
C ALA A 19 5.33 -2.33 -10.62
N ILE A 20 4.57 -3.27 -11.21
CA ILE A 20 3.28 -3.70 -10.67
C ILE A 20 3.46 -4.37 -9.29
N GLY A 21 4.49 -5.20 -9.13
CA GLY A 21 4.82 -5.83 -7.85
C GLY A 21 5.06 -4.80 -6.74
N VAL A 22 5.91 -3.80 -7.00
CA VAL A 22 6.18 -2.71 -6.05
C VAL A 22 4.91 -1.92 -5.75
N PHE A 23 4.09 -1.62 -6.76
CA PHE A 23 2.84 -0.90 -6.59
C PHE A 23 1.86 -1.65 -5.68
N CYS A 24 1.68 -2.96 -5.90
CA CYS A 24 0.80 -3.78 -5.06
C CYS A 24 1.30 -3.87 -3.61
N ILE A 25 2.62 -4.03 -3.42
CA ILE A 25 3.24 -4.06 -2.09
C ILE A 25 2.99 -2.73 -1.37
N ALA A 26 3.19 -1.60 -2.06
CA ALA A 26 2.92 -0.28 -1.50
C ALA A 26 1.44 -0.15 -1.10
N GLY A 27 0.49 -0.59 -1.92
CA GLY A 27 -0.94 -0.54 -1.58
C GLY A 27 -1.29 -1.33 -0.30
N TRP A 28 -0.67 -2.49 -0.10
CA TRP A 28 -0.95 -3.37 1.05
C TRP A 28 -0.25 -2.98 2.35
N LEU A 29 0.88 -2.29 2.30
CA LEU A 29 1.72 -2.01 3.46
C LEU A 29 0.97 -1.30 4.61
N PRO A 30 0.20 -0.21 4.39
CA PRO A 30 -0.47 0.51 5.47
C PRO A 30 -1.50 -0.35 6.20
N GLY A 31 -2.28 -1.13 5.45
CA GLY A 31 -3.27 -2.06 6.00
C GLY A 31 -2.63 -3.19 6.80
N HIS A 32 -1.53 -3.74 6.32
CA HIS A 32 -0.79 -4.79 7.02
C HIS A 32 -0.22 -4.28 8.35
N ILE A 33 0.39 -3.09 8.36
CA ILE A 33 0.92 -2.45 9.58
C ILE A 33 -0.20 -2.13 10.57
N ALA A 34 -1.33 -1.59 10.09
CA ALA A 34 -2.48 -1.31 10.95
C ALA A 34 -3.01 -2.60 11.61
N LYS A 35 -3.04 -3.71 10.87
CA LYS A 35 -3.44 -5.02 11.39
C LYS A 35 -2.46 -5.54 12.45
N SER A 36 -1.16 -5.46 12.19
CA SER A 36 -0.14 -5.94 13.15
C SER A 36 -0.12 -5.12 14.44
N ARG A 37 -0.56 -3.85 14.39
CA ARG A 37 -0.61 -2.95 15.56
C ARG A 37 -1.97 -2.93 16.28
N ASN A 38 -2.92 -3.79 15.91
CA ASN A 38 -4.29 -3.79 16.48
C ASN A 38 -5.00 -2.42 16.36
N HIS A 39 -4.81 -1.73 15.23
CA HIS A 39 -5.47 -0.46 14.97
C HIS A 39 -7.00 -0.66 14.82
N PRO A 40 -7.86 0.19 15.41
CA PRO A 40 -9.31 -0.02 15.38
C PRO A 40 -9.93 0.06 13.97
N TYR A 41 -9.28 0.79 13.06
CA TYR A 41 -9.78 1.02 11.69
C TYR A 41 -8.89 0.41 10.60
N VAL A 42 -8.47 -0.85 10.75
CA VAL A 42 -7.59 -1.54 9.77
C VAL A 42 -8.11 -1.44 8.33
N GLN A 43 -9.41 -1.63 8.13
CA GLN A 43 -10.04 -1.60 6.80
C GLN A 43 -9.93 -0.20 6.17
N ALA A 44 -10.16 0.85 6.96
CA ALA A 44 -10.08 2.23 6.48
C ALA A 44 -8.63 2.60 6.08
N VAL A 45 -7.65 2.19 6.90
CA VAL A 45 -6.22 2.41 6.58
C VAL A 45 -5.82 1.63 5.32
N THR A 46 -6.35 0.43 5.13
CA THR A 46 -6.09 -0.39 3.94
C THR A 46 -6.63 0.29 2.68
N VAL A 47 -7.89 0.76 2.70
CA VAL A 47 -8.49 1.50 1.59
C VAL A 47 -7.77 2.83 1.35
N ALA A 48 -7.41 3.55 2.41
CA ALA A 48 -6.64 4.78 2.32
C ALA A 48 -5.29 4.55 1.64
N GLY A 49 -4.59 3.46 1.96
CA GLY A 49 -3.36 3.05 1.27
C GLY A 49 -3.54 2.92 -0.24
N TRP A 50 -4.57 2.20 -0.68
CA TRP A 50 -4.86 2.03 -2.12
C TRP A 50 -5.29 3.31 -2.82
N VAL A 51 -6.20 4.08 -2.20
CA VAL A 51 -6.73 5.33 -2.77
C VAL A 51 -5.63 6.37 -2.89
N THR A 52 -4.84 6.56 -1.84
CA THR A 52 -3.73 7.53 -1.87
C THR A 52 -2.64 7.11 -2.84
N LEU A 53 -2.36 5.82 -3.01
CA LEU A 53 -1.40 5.32 -4.00
C LEU A 53 -1.87 5.59 -5.44
N LEU A 54 -3.15 5.34 -5.74
CA LEU A 54 -3.73 5.51 -7.10
C LEU A 54 -3.93 6.97 -7.50
N PHE A 55 -4.46 7.80 -6.59
CA PHE A 55 -4.87 9.17 -6.92
C PHE A 55 -3.88 10.24 -6.47
N GLY A 56 -3.04 9.92 -5.48
CA GLY A 56 -2.27 10.92 -4.77
C GLY A 56 -0.78 10.64 -4.67
N PHE A 57 -0.30 9.45 -5.08
CA PHE A 57 1.04 8.84 -4.90
C PHE A 57 1.91 9.42 -3.76
N ALA A 58 2.31 10.68 -3.86
CA ALA A 58 2.85 11.51 -2.78
C ALA A 58 2.03 11.54 -1.47
N LEU A 59 0.71 11.29 -1.50
CA LEU A 59 -0.14 11.22 -0.29
C LEU A 59 -0.08 9.85 0.41
N TRP A 60 0.50 8.83 -0.23
CA TRP A 60 0.59 7.48 0.34
C TRP A 60 1.32 7.40 1.69
N PRO A 61 2.43 8.13 1.93
CA PRO A 61 3.08 8.18 3.23
C PRO A 61 2.15 8.67 4.35
N ILE A 62 1.13 9.47 4.05
CA ILE A 62 0.15 9.93 5.05
C ILE A 62 -0.73 8.77 5.51
N ALA A 63 -1.15 7.90 4.59
CA ALA A 63 -1.88 6.67 4.96
C ALA A 63 -1.02 5.73 5.80
N LEU A 64 0.30 5.66 5.52
CA LEU A 64 1.25 4.97 6.40
C LEU A 64 1.34 5.62 7.77
N ILE A 65 1.55 6.94 7.85
CA ILE A 65 1.64 7.65 9.14
C ILE A 65 0.40 7.36 9.97
N TRP A 66 -0.78 7.37 9.34
CA TRP A 66 -2.03 7.03 10.02
C TRP A 66 -2.08 5.59 10.54
N ALA A 67 -1.48 4.63 9.85
CA ALA A 67 -1.29 3.27 10.36
C ALA A 67 -0.44 3.22 11.65
N TYR A 68 0.42 4.22 11.88
CA TYR A 68 1.24 4.35 13.10
C TYR A 68 0.60 5.20 14.20
N VAL A 69 -0.47 5.94 13.90
CA VAL A 69 -1.16 6.75 14.91
C VAL A 69 -1.94 5.84 15.86
N ASP A 70 -1.67 5.98 17.15
CA ASP A 70 -2.42 5.28 18.19
C ASP A 70 -3.78 5.96 18.39
N VAL A 71 -4.85 5.28 18.00
CA VAL A 71 -6.22 5.78 18.20
C VAL A 71 -6.73 5.32 19.56
N PRO A 72 -7.21 6.22 20.44
CA PRO A 72 -7.71 5.82 21.74
C PRO A 72 -8.84 4.80 21.59
N GLN A 73 -8.64 3.61 22.16
CA GLN A 73 -9.68 2.59 22.17
C GLN A 73 -10.79 3.04 23.12
N ARG A 74 -12.03 3.12 22.60
CA ARG A 74 -13.20 3.43 23.43
C ARG A 74 -13.37 2.28 24.43
N LYS A 75 -13.02 2.50 25.70
CA LYS A 75 -13.35 1.58 26.80
C LYS A 75 -14.86 1.43 26.86
N SER A 76 -15.39 0.33 26.31
CA SER A 76 -16.77 -0.07 26.51
C SER A 76 -16.82 -0.82 27.84
N GLY A 77 -17.26 -0.16 28.91
CA GLY A 77 -17.38 -0.80 30.22
C GLY A 77 -17.33 0.10 31.45
N ALA A 78 -17.78 1.36 31.35
CA ALA A 78 -18.04 2.18 32.54
C ALA A 78 -19.56 2.41 32.66
N VAL A 79 -20.29 1.35 33.03
CA VAL A 79 -21.63 1.40 33.63
C VAL A 79 -21.83 0.15 34.47
#